data_AF-A0A0F9IEP9-F1
#
_entry.id   AF-A0A0F9IEP9-F1
#
_cell.length_a   1.000
_cell.length_b   1.000
_cell.length_c   1.000
_cell.angle_alpha   90.00
_cell.angle_beta   90.00
_cell.angle_gamma   90.00
#
_symmetry.space_group_name_H-M   'P 1'
#
loop_
_entity.id
_entity.type
_entity.pdbx_description
1 polymer ?
#
loop_
_entity_poly.entity_id
_entity_poly.type
_entity_poly.pdbx_seq_one_letter_code
_entity_poly.pdbx_strand_id
1 'polypeptide(L)'
;MSTPLYGQISGTYVSDGAARVLQLRFDPDYFALFNQTNFNEGEITPITKRAWWFRSLDPDSAFTVKNTISADTDESDFVTSGGIRLINTITDVLEPAVAGTTITAAAPPVVTTSAAHGYAIGDVVRIFSTTAMLQIAGMDFTITDVPTTTTFEIGFLDASGFAAGATANVSRRLPFDPPDFAPKNRFITNITQAVNAVVTLSVDHGYNVNEIISLRCTPAFGMSEVDGVQGQILSIDTALNTVTLDLNTTSFTAFAFPTSTIAGAGITFPQTIPVGDFDVLTGAIDNQAFIGLRLGLDVVGVADDVVHWVATKGLFGIA
;
A
#
# COMPACT_ATOMS: atom_id res chain seq x y z
N MET A 1 -20.26 -31.01 -19.34
CA MET A 1 -19.37 -29.86 -19.50
C MET A 1 -19.88 -28.79 -18.55
N SER A 2 -19.16 -28.45 -17.48
CA SER A 2 -19.57 -27.32 -16.62
C SER A 2 -19.35 -26.04 -17.42
N THR A 3 -20.38 -25.20 -17.52
CA THR A 3 -20.23 -23.86 -18.08
C THR A 3 -19.26 -23.09 -17.18
N PRO A 4 -18.23 -22.43 -17.74
CA PRO A 4 -17.36 -21.58 -16.94
C PRO A 4 -18.20 -20.52 -16.21
N LEU A 5 -17.88 -20.28 -14.94
CA LEU A 5 -18.51 -19.24 -14.15
C LEU A 5 -18.09 -17.88 -14.72
N TYR A 6 -19.05 -17.08 -15.17
CA TYR A 6 -18.81 -15.71 -15.61
C TYR A 6 -18.90 -14.77 -14.40
N GLY A 7 -17.76 -14.24 -14.00
CA GLY A 7 -17.68 -13.21 -12.96
C GLY A 7 -17.66 -11.84 -13.60
N GLN A 8 -18.53 -10.93 -13.15
CA GLN A 8 -18.48 -9.52 -13.51
C GLN A 8 -18.53 -8.66 -12.25
N ILE A 9 -17.65 -7.67 -12.18
CA ILE A 9 -17.69 -6.63 -11.16
C ILE A 9 -17.55 -5.27 -11.84
N SER A 10 -18.23 -4.27 -11.31
CA SER A 10 -18.20 -2.90 -11.81
C SER A 10 -18.12 -1.93 -10.65
N GLY A 11 -17.59 -0.74 -10.90
CA GLY A 11 -17.53 0.32 -9.90
C GLY A 11 -17.29 1.68 -10.52
N THR A 12 -17.08 2.66 -9.64
CA THR A 12 -16.76 4.04 -10.04
C THR A 12 -15.61 4.56 -9.20
N TYR A 13 -14.93 5.57 -9.70
CA TYR A 13 -13.98 6.37 -8.92
C TYR A 13 -13.92 7.81 -9.43
N VAL A 14 -13.44 8.72 -8.57
CA VAL A 14 -13.02 10.07 -8.96
C VAL A 14 -11.51 10.04 -9.16
N SER A 15 -11.03 10.39 -10.36
CA SER A 15 -9.60 10.43 -10.67
C SER A 15 -8.95 11.65 -10.02
N ASP A 16 -7.70 11.50 -9.61
CA ASP A 16 -6.80 12.56 -9.14
C ASP A 16 -5.75 12.93 -10.20
N GLY A 17 -5.84 12.33 -11.40
CA GLY A 17 -4.85 12.46 -12.47
C GLY A 17 -3.57 11.65 -12.25
N ALA A 18 -3.48 10.85 -11.18
CA ALA A 18 -2.36 9.96 -10.92
C ALA A 18 -2.72 8.51 -11.30
N ALA A 19 -1.68 7.69 -11.54
CA ALA A 19 -1.89 6.27 -11.82
C ALA A 19 -2.60 5.60 -10.63
N ARG A 20 -3.60 4.76 -10.92
CA ARG A 20 -4.48 4.19 -9.89
C ARG A 20 -4.41 2.68 -9.86
N VAL A 21 -4.48 2.10 -8.66
CA VAL A 21 -4.68 0.65 -8.48
C VAL A 21 -6.15 0.38 -8.16
N LEU A 22 -6.77 -0.46 -8.97
CA LEU A 22 -8.07 -1.04 -8.68
C LEU A 22 -7.90 -2.39 -8.00
N GLN A 23 -8.49 -2.54 -6.82
CA GLN A 23 -8.50 -3.78 -6.08
C GLN A 23 -9.62 -4.67 -6.61
N LEU A 24 -9.26 -5.77 -7.30
CA LEU A 24 -10.22 -6.75 -7.81
C LEU A 24 -10.06 -8.08 -7.09
N ARG A 25 -11.17 -8.79 -6.87
CA ARG A 25 -11.15 -10.11 -6.20
C ARG A 25 -10.81 -11.27 -7.15
N PHE A 26 -10.55 -10.98 -8.42
CA PHE A 26 -10.23 -11.98 -9.43
C PHE A 26 -9.35 -11.37 -10.53
N ASP A 27 -8.65 -12.22 -11.28
CA ASP A 27 -7.91 -11.88 -12.50
C ASP A 27 -8.87 -11.61 -13.67
N PRO A 28 -9.20 -10.36 -14.06
CA PRO A 28 -10.05 -10.15 -15.22
C PRO A 28 -9.38 -10.64 -16.51
N ASP A 29 -10.20 -11.20 -17.40
CA ASP A 29 -9.79 -11.49 -18.78
C ASP A 29 -10.07 -10.28 -19.69
N TYR A 30 -11.03 -9.43 -19.29
CA TYR A 30 -11.37 -8.17 -19.94
C TYR A 30 -11.67 -7.08 -18.91
N PHE A 31 -11.23 -5.87 -19.23
CA PHE A 31 -11.51 -4.67 -18.44
C PHE A 31 -11.88 -3.53 -19.38
N ALA A 32 -12.87 -2.74 -18.99
CA ALA A 32 -13.20 -1.50 -19.67
C ALA A 32 -13.51 -0.40 -18.68
N LEU A 33 -13.19 0.83 -19.06
CA LEU A 33 -13.55 2.04 -18.34
C LEU A 33 -14.20 3.07 -19.27
N PHE A 34 -14.96 3.96 -18.64
CA PHE A 34 -15.74 5.00 -19.26
C PHE A 34 -15.65 6.26 -18.40
N ASN A 35 -15.12 7.33 -18.94
CA ASN A 35 -15.02 8.62 -18.28
C ASN A 35 -16.33 9.39 -18.47
N GLN A 36 -17.18 9.44 -17.44
CA GLN A 36 -18.48 10.10 -17.51
C GLN A 36 -18.34 11.61 -17.65
N THR A 37 -17.38 12.22 -16.94
CA THR A 37 -17.18 13.69 -16.96
C THR A 37 -16.90 14.16 -18.38
N ASN A 38 -15.94 13.54 -19.06
CA ASN A 38 -15.49 13.98 -20.38
C ASN A 38 -16.24 13.35 -21.56
N PHE A 39 -17.28 12.53 -21.32
CA PHE A 39 -17.92 11.80 -22.41
C PHE A 39 -18.55 12.75 -23.45
N ASN A 40 -19.11 13.86 -22.98
CA ASN A 40 -19.77 14.88 -23.81
C ASN A 40 -18.96 16.18 -23.93
N GLU A 41 -17.76 16.26 -23.36
CA GLU A 41 -16.95 17.49 -23.45
C GLU A 41 -16.24 17.57 -24.81
N GLY A 42 -16.38 18.73 -25.45
CA GLY A 42 -15.67 19.10 -26.67
C GLY A 42 -14.41 19.91 -26.34
N GLU A 43 -13.33 19.62 -27.07
CA GLU A 43 -12.25 20.57 -27.39
C GLU A 43 -11.19 21.01 -26.36
N ILE A 44 -10.94 20.33 -25.24
CA ILE A 44 -9.78 20.71 -24.39
C ILE A 44 -8.93 19.50 -24.01
N THR A 45 -7.75 19.41 -24.64
CA THR A 45 -6.69 18.39 -24.42
C THR A 45 -7.16 16.95 -24.72
N PRO A 46 -6.32 16.08 -25.32
CA PRO A 46 -6.69 14.69 -25.52
C PRO A 46 -6.87 14.00 -24.17
N ILE A 47 -8.12 13.74 -23.78
CA ILE A 47 -8.51 13.02 -22.58
C ILE A 47 -9.16 11.70 -23.02
N THR A 48 -8.78 10.62 -22.35
CA THR A 48 -9.34 9.30 -22.60
C THR A 48 -10.80 9.25 -22.14
N LYS A 49 -11.73 9.13 -23.10
CA LYS A 49 -13.18 8.94 -22.86
C LYS A 49 -13.51 7.50 -22.52
N ARG A 50 -12.85 6.57 -23.21
CA ARG A 50 -13.05 5.12 -23.07
C ARG A 50 -11.70 4.44 -23.17
N ALA A 51 -11.49 3.40 -22.36
CA ALA A 51 -10.37 2.49 -22.57
C ALA A 51 -10.81 1.06 -22.29
N TRP A 52 -10.18 0.11 -22.98
CA TRP A 52 -10.39 -1.30 -22.72
C TRP A 52 -9.10 -2.09 -22.91
N TRP A 53 -9.03 -3.20 -22.18
CA TRP A 53 -7.88 -4.06 -22.07
C TRP A 53 -8.31 -5.52 -22.05
N PHE A 54 -7.48 -6.38 -22.66
CA PHE A 54 -7.63 -7.82 -22.66
C PHE A 54 -6.39 -8.44 -22.03
N ARG A 55 -6.56 -9.59 -21.36
CA ARG A 55 -5.45 -10.31 -20.73
C ARG A 55 -4.32 -10.72 -21.67
N SER A 56 -4.61 -10.84 -22.98
CA SER A 56 -3.62 -11.17 -23.99
C SER A 56 -2.75 -9.98 -24.43
N LEU A 57 -3.04 -8.76 -23.99
CA LEU A 57 -2.24 -7.59 -24.31
C LEU A 57 -0.98 -7.52 -23.43
N ASP A 58 0.05 -6.86 -23.94
CA ASP A 58 1.28 -6.60 -23.17
C ASP A 58 0.98 -5.73 -21.93
N PRO A 59 1.74 -5.87 -20.83
CA PRO A 59 1.60 -4.99 -19.67
C PRO A 59 1.72 -3.50 -20.04
N ASP A 60 0.91 -2.66 -19.41
CA ASP A 60 0.82 -1.20 -19.60
C ASP A 60 0.32 -0.78 -20.99
N SER A 61 -0.39 -1.68 -21.69
CA SER A 61 -1.06 -1.34 -22.95
C SER A 61 -2.57 -1.26 -22.78
N ALA A 62 -3.25 -0.56 -23.68
CA ALA A 62 -4.70 -0.51 -23.74
C ALA A 62 -5.16 0.04 -25.10
N PHE A 63 -6.39 -0.28 -25.49
CA PHE A 63 -7.07 0.50 -26.52
C PHE A 63 -7.76 1.67 -25.85
N THR A 64 -7.67 2.85 -26.45
CA THR A 64 -8.27 4.08 -25.93
C THR A 64 -9.05 4.80 -27.02
N VAL A 65 -10.05 5.57 -26.61
CA VAL A 65 -10.73 6.55 -27.45
C VAL A 65 -10.60 7.91 -26.76
N LYS A 66 -10.00 8.86 -27.46
CA LYS A 66 -9.72 10.22 -26.98
C LYS A 66 -10.47 11.23 -27.84
N ASN A 67 -10.77 12.41 -27.31
CA ASN A 67 -11.15 13.56 -28.14
C ASN A 67 -9.95 14.05 -28.97
N THR A 68 -10.24 14.51 -30.18
CA THR A 68 -9.26 15.22 -31.00
C THR A 68 -9.18 16.68 -30.53
N ILE A 69 -7.98 17.26 -30.49
CA ILE A 69 -7.81 18.68 -30.15
C ILE A 69 -8.54 19.55 -31.18
N SER A 70 -9.41 20.44 -30.71
CA SER A 70 -10.14 21.41 -31.55
C SER A 70 -11.01 20.76 -32.65
N ALA A 71 -11.57 19.58 -32.37
CA ALA A 71 -12.56 18.95 -33.23
C ALA A 71 -13.54 18.08 -32.44
N ASP A 72 -14.79 18.03 -32.90
CA ASP A 72 -15.85 17.12 -32.43
C ASP A 72 -15.66 15.69 -32.97
N THR A 73 -14.42 15.20 -33.01
CA THR A 73 -14.07 13.86 -33.49
C THR A 73 -13.37 13.06 -32.39
N ASP A 74 -13.75 11.80 -32.28
CA ASP A 74 -13.06 10.82 -31.45
C ASP A 74 -11.93 10.15 -32.25
N GLU A 75 -10.76 9.99 -31.63
CA GLU A 75 -9.61 9.26 -32.16
C GLU A 75 -9.41 7.97 -31.36
N SER A 76 -9.27 6.84 -32.06
CA SER A 76 -8.91 5.56 -31.45
C SER A 76 -7.40 5.38 -31.47
N ASP A 77 -6.82 5.05 -30.32
CA ASP A 77 -5.37 4.93 -30.14
C ASP A 77 -5.03 3.65 -29.37
N PHE A 78 -3.90 3.02 -29.70
CA PHE A 78 -3.37 1.86 -28.99
C PHE A 78 -2.14 2.30 -28.19
N VAL A 79 -2.34 2.49 -26.89
CA VAL A 79 -1.26 2.91 -25.99
C VAL A 79 -0.39 1.70 -25.66
N THR A 80 0.94 1.87 -25.73
CA THR A 80 1.94 0.83 -25.45
C THR A 80 2.69 1.07 -24.13
N SER A 81 2.40 2.20 -23.48
CA SER A 81 2.84 2.56 -22.14
C SER A 81 1.71 3.31 -21.46
N GLY A 82 1.69 3.36 -20.12
CA GLY A 82 0.68 4.14 -19.39
C GLY A 82 -0.75 3.62 -19.53
N GLY A 83 -0.94 2.43 -20.12
CA GLY A 83 -2.22 1.74 -20.26
C GLY A 83 -2.61 0.94 -19.03
N ILE A 84 -3.15 -0.26 -19.23
CA ILE A 84 -3.67 -1.11 -18.16
C ILE A 84 -2.76 -2.33 -17.98
N ARG A 85 -2.50 -2.74 -16.74
CA ARG A 85 -1.83 -4.02 -16.47
C ARG A 85 -2.37 -4.72 -15.23
N LEU A 86 -2.29 -6.04 -15.23
CA LEU A 86 -2.41 -6.82 -14.00
C LEU A 86 -1.23 -6.51 -13.09
N ILE A 87 -1.52 -6.33 -11.81
CA ILE A 87 -0.47 -6.32 -10.79
C ILE A 87 0.06 -7.75 -10.67
N ASN A 88 1.36 -7.88 -10.84
CA ASN A 88 2.07 -9.13 -10.68
C ASN A 88 3.30 -8.86 -9.82
N THR A 89 3.25 -9.30 -8.57
CA THR A 89 4.32 -9.09 -7.58
C THR A 89 5.65 -9.73 -7.98
N ILE A 90 5.67 -10.64 -8.97
CA ILE A 90 6.88 -11.25 -9.52
C ILE A 90 7.54 -10.33 -10.57
N THR A 91 6.75 -9.65 -11.40
CA THR A 91 7.26 -8.86 -12.54
C THR A 91 7.17 -7.36 -12.35
N ASP A 92 6.31 -6.87 -11.44
CA ASP A 92 6.26 -5.48 -11.08
C ASP A 92 7.54 -5.12 -10.32
N VAL A 93 8.46 -4.51 -11.06
CA VAL A 93 9.75 -4.09 -10.51
C VAL A 93 9.49 -3.03 -9.45
N LEU A 94 10.05 -3.24 -8.25
CA LEU A 94 10.07 -2.20 -7.23
C LEU A 94 10.69 -0.93 -7.79
N GLU A 95 10.20 0.23 -7.38
CA GLU A 95 10.73 1.48 -7.92
C GLU A 95 12.23 1.66 -7.64
N PRO A 96 12.94 2.46 -8.46
CA PRO A 96 14.34 2.78 -8.21
C PRO A 96 14.52 3.28 -6.77
N ALA A 97 15.55 2.75 -6.10
CA ALA A 97 15.88 3.20 -4.77
C ALA A 97 16.44 4.63 -4.82
N VAL A 98 16.01 5.48 -3.90
CA VAL A 98 16.46 6.86 -3.75
C VAL A 98 17.44 6.92 -2.58
N ALA A 99 18.67 7.36 -2.85
CA ALA A 99 19.66 7.56 -1.80
C ALA A 99 19.28 8.77 -0.94
N GLY A 100 19.56 8.68 0.35
CA GLY A 100 19.33 9.75 1.31
C GLY A 100 20.49 10.02 2.23
N THR A 101 20.47 11.22 2.79
CA THR A 101 21.57 11.82 3.54
C THR A 101 21.30 11.85 5.03
N THR A 102 20.05 11.92 5.47
CA THR A 102 19.73 11.92 6.91
C THR A 102 18.39 11.27 7.24
N ILE A 103 18.28 10.78 8.48
CA ILE A 103 17.00 10.51 9.15
C ILE A 103 17.08 11.15 10.54
N THR A 104 16.13 12.01 10.90
CA THR A 104 16.14 12.69 12.20
C THR A 104 15.70 11.77 13.34
N ALA A 105 16.33 11.90 14.52
CA ALA A 105 15.87 11.23 15.75
C ALA A 105 14.76 12.08 16.41
N ALA A 106 13.58 12.04 15.81
CA ALA A 106 12.43 12.86 16.19
C ALA A 106 11.13 12.05 16.11
N ALA A 107 10.01 12.66 16.50
CA ALA A 107 8.67 12.10 16.39
C ALA A 107 7.74 13.15 15.75
N PRO A 108 7.40 13.02 14.46
CA PRO A 108 7.85 11.99 13.51
C PRO A 108 9.30 12.19 13.01
N PRO A 109 9.98 11.13 12.56
CA PRO A 109 11.27 11.23 11.87
C PRO A 109 11.12 11.80 10.45
N VAL A 110 12.03 12.70 10.08
CA VAL A 110 12.14 13.28 8.74
C VAL A 110 13.29 12.59 8.01
N VAL A 111 13.01 12.03 6.84
CA VAL A 111 14.01 11.45 5.93
C VAL A 111 14.39 12.50 4.89
N THR A 112 15.69 12.75 4.73
CA THR A 112 16.21 13.64 3.66
C THR A 112 16.84 12.79 2.56
N THR A 113 16.43 13.01 1.32
CA THR A 113 16.97 12.37 0.11
C THR A 113 17.99 13.25 -0.58
N SER A 114 18.94 12.67 -1.34
CA SER A 114 19.97 13.42 -2.07
C SER A 114 19.46 14.07 -3.36
N ALA A 115 18.28 13.66 -3.83
CA ALA A 115 17.62 14.17 -5.02
C ALA A 115 16.09 14.13 -4.83
N ALA A 116 15.35 14.72 -5.77
CA ALA A 116 13.90 14.70 -5.74
C ALA A 116 13.38 13.25 -5.70
N HIS A 117 12.58 12.91 -4.68
CA HIS A 117 12.16 11.52 -4.46
C HIS A 117 10.89 11.13 -5.21
N GLY A 118 10.03 12.09 -5.57
CA GLY A 118 8.76 11.82 -6.27
C GLY A 118 7.69 11.10 -5.43
N TYR A 119 8.00 10.76 -4.18
CA TYR A 119 7.04 10.21 -3.22
C TYR A 119 5.95 11.21 -2.82
N ALA A 120 4.77 10.69 -2.51
CA ALA A 120 3.59 11.41 -2.05
C ALA A 120 3.13 10.89 -0.67
N ILE A 121 2.25 11.65 -0.01
CA ILE A 121 1.57 11.23 1.23
C ILE A 121 0.76 9.96 0.94
N GLY A 122 0.84 8.98 1.84
CA GLY A 122 0.18 7.67 1.71
C GLY A 122 1.03 6.60 1.00
N ASP A 123 2.12 6.99 0.33
CA ASP A 123 3.07 6.01 -0.22
C ASP A 123 3.68 5.16 0.90
N VAL A 124 3.91 3.88 0.62
CA VAL A 124 4.67 2.99 1.51
C VAL A 124 6.12 2.93 1.03
N VAL A 125 7.06 3.21 1.93
CA VAL A 125 8.49 3.19 1.63
C VAL A 125 9.22 2.20 2.53
N ARG A 126 10.10 1.39 1.93
CA ARG A 126 11.10 0.60 2.65
C ARG A 126 12.36 1.43 2.86
N ILE A 127 12.80 1.55 4.10
CA ILE A 127 14.08 2.19 4.45
C ILE A 127 15.12 1.12 4.70
N PHE A 128 16.30 1.23 4.11
CA PHE A 128 17.41 0.30 4.32
C PHE A 128 18.75 1.02 4.19
N SER A 129 19.85 0.29 4.41
CA SER A 129 21.22 0.83 4.36
C SER A 129 21.41 2.10 5.22
N THR A 130 20.72 2.19 6.36
CA THR A 130 20.84 3.33 7.27
C THR A 130 22.14 3.27 8.04
N THR A 131 22.80 4.40 8.25
CA THR A 131 23.87 4.51 9.25
C THR A 131 23.29 4.91 10.61
N ALA A 132 23.74 4.35 11.73
CA ALA A 132 23.35 4.73 13.11
C ALA A 132 21.87 4.55 13.53
N MET A 133 20.96 4.24 12.61
CA MET A 133 19.56 3.86 12.87
C MET A 133 19.23 2.45 12.35
N LEU A 134 20.12 1.49 12.59
CA LEU A 134 19.97 0.12 12.08
C LEU A 134 18.70 -0.59 12.62
N GLN A 135 18.14 -0.12 13.73
CA GLN A 135 16.92 -0.63 14.34
C GLN A 135 15.64 -0.39 13.51
N ILE A 136 15.71 0.37 12.42
CA ILE A 136 14.60 0.53 11.44
C ILE A 136 15.00 0.11 10.02
N ALA A 137 16.23 -0.38 9.82
CA ALA A 137 16.74 -0.78 8.52
C ALA A 137 16.09 -2.08 8.03
N GLY A 138 15.24 -1.98 7.03
CA GLY A 138 14.46 -3.08 6.46
C GLY A 138 12.97 -3.01 6.81
N MET A 139 12.54 -2.03 7.62
CA MET A 139 11.13 -1.79 7.91
C MET A 139 10.48 -0.95 6.80
N ASP A 140 9.17 -1.14 6.67
CA ASP A 140 8.30 -0.39 5.76
C ASP A 140 7.56 0.68 6.56
N PHE A 141 7.35 1.87 5.99
CA PHE A 141 6.66 2.97 6.64
C PHE A 141 5.70 3.68 5.68
N THR A 142 4.57 4.13 6.19
CA THR A 142 3.68 5.05 5.47
C THR A 142 4.24 6.48 5.56
N ILE A 143 4.30 7.18 4.42
CA ILE A 143 4.62 8.60 4.36
C ILE A 143 3.41 9.40 4.84
N THR A 144 3.62 10.24 5.85
CA THR A 144 2.55 11.07 6.45
C THR A 144 2.62 12.54 6.05
N ASP A 145 3.81 13.03 5.70
CA ASP A 145 3.99 14.37 5.15
C ASP A 145 5.15 14.40 4.14
N VAL A 146 5.10 15.37 3.22
CA VAL A 146 6.14 15.63 2.21
C VAL A 146 6.49 17.12 2.23
N PRO A 147 7.31 17.59 3.19
CA PRO A 147 7.58 19.02 3.35
C PRO A 147 8.28 19.66 2.14
N THR A 148 9.12 18.89 1.43
CA THR A 148 9.86 19.36 0.25
C THR A 148 10.02 18.21 -0.74
N THR A 149 10.49 18.50 -1.96
CA THR A 149 10.80 17.45 -2.95
C THR A 149 11.92 16.50 -2.52
N THR A 150 12.69 16.87 -1.49
CA THR A 150 13.85 16.12 -0.99
C THR A 150 13.68 15.66 0.45
N THR A 151 12.48 15.81 1.04
CA THR A 151 12.22 15.42 2.42
C THR A 151 10.81 14.87 2.57
N PHE A 152 10.67 13.80 3.34
CA PHE A 152 9.37 13.25 3.71
C PHE A 152 9.39 12.76 5.16
N GLU A 153 8.23 12.69 5.79
CA GLU A 153 8.04 12.20 7.16
C GLU A 153 7.55 10.76 7.15
N ILE A 154 8.24 9.88 7.88
CA ILE A 154 7.74 8.52 8.15
C ILE A 154 6.83 8.55 9.37
N GLY A 155 5.59 8.12 9.17
CA GLY A 155 4.58 8.12 10.21
C GLY A 155 4.80 7.05 11.27
N PHE A 156 4.05 7.19 12.37
CA PHE A 156 3.80 6.13 13.36
C PHE A 156 5.06 5.54 14.03
N LEU A 157 6.16 6.29 14.02
CA LEU A 157 7.41 5.96 14.69
C LEU A 157 7.81 7.12 15.59
N ASP A 158 8.10 6.83 16.87
CA ASP A 158 8.79 7.75 17.76
C ASP A 158 10.28 7.38 17.79
N ALA A 159 11.11 8.14 17.07
CA ALA A 159 12.56 7.96 17.06
C ALA A 159 13.29 8.91 18.03
N SER A 160 12.57 9.64 18.89
CA SER A 160 13.19 10.59 19.83
C SER A 160 14.11 9.90 20.85
N GLY A 161 13.86 8.63 21.15
CA GLY A 161 14.71 7.78 21.99
C GLY A 161 15.93 7.19 21.29
N PHE A 162 16.11 7.41 19.98
CA PHE A 162 17.26 6.86 19.25
C PHE A 162 18.52 7.66 19.56
N ALA A 163 19.63 6.95 19.79
CA ALA A 163 20.88 7.57 20.24
C ALA A 163 21.45 8.64 19.28
N ALA A 164 21.21 8.48 17.98
CA ALA A 164 21.62 9.44 16.96
C ALA A 164 20.72 9.34 15.71
N GLY A 165 20.61 10.46 14.99
CA GLY A 165 20.07 10.49 13.63
C GLY A 165 20.93 9.68 12.65
N ALA A 166 20.31 9.17 11.59
CA ALA A 166 21.07 8.57 10.50
C ALA A 166 21.76 9.65 9.65
N THR A 167 22.95 9.34 9.13
CA THR A 167 23.74 10.17 8.20
C THR A 167 23.81 9.62 6.77
N ALA A 168 23.09 8.53 6.52
CA ALA A 168 22.85 7.95 5.21
C ALA A 168 21.65 7.02 5.36
N ASN A 169 20.86 6.93 4.29
CA ASN A 169 19.80 5.95 4.14
C ASN A 169 19.59 5.65 2.66
N VAL A 170 18.86 4.58 2.38
CA VAL A 170 18.29 4.34 1.07
C VAL A 170 16.82 4.06 1.27
N SER A 171 15.98 4.79 0.55
CA SER A 171 14.54 4.64 0.59
C SER A 171 14.05 4.08 -0.74
N ARG A 172 13.03 3.23 -0.71
CA ARG A 172 12.42 2.68 -1.92
C ARG A 172 10.92 2.63 -1.73
N ARG A 173 10.19 3.30 -2.62
CA ARG A 173 8.74 3.16 -2.68
C ARG A 173 8.37 1.73 -3.05
N LEU A 174 7.42 1.19 -2.31
CA LEU A 174 6.74 -0.06 -2.61
C LEU A 174 5.45 0.33 -3.34
N PRO A 175 5.44 0.33 -4.69
CA PRO A 175 4.28 0.81 -5.47
C PRO A 175 3.03 -0.05 -5.25
N PHE A 176 3.25 -1.25 -4.73
CA PHE A 176 2.25 -2.12 -4.15
C PHE A 176 2.79 -2.53 -2.79
N ASP A 177 2.05 -2.25 -1.72
CA ASP A 177 2.24 -2.96 -0.47
C ASP A 177 1.73 -4.39 -0.72
N PRO A 178 2.63 -5.38 -0.95
CA PRO A 178 2.30 -6.63 -1.61
C PRO A 178 1.03 -7.25 -1.03
N PRO A 179 -0.06 -7.29 -1.80
CA PRO A 179 -1.31 -7.88 -1.36
C PRO A 179 -1.23 -9.38 -1.56
N ASP A 180 -0.31 -10.06 -0.89
CA ASP A 180 -0.21 -11.52 -1.07
C ASP A 180 -1.20 -12.24 -0.14
N PHE A 181 -1.49 -11.67 1.05
CA PHE A 181 -2.50 -12.14 2.00
C PHE A 181 -3.08 -11.00 2.83
N ALA A 182 -4.40 -10.93 2.95
CA ALA A 182 -5.08 -10.14 3.97
C ALA A 182 -5.76 -11.08 4.98
N PRO A 183 -5.64 -10.79 6.29
CA PRO A 183 -5.02 -9.60 6.86
C PRO A 183 -3.48 -9.66 6.81
N LYS A 184 -2.82 -8.49 6.76
CA LYS A 184 -1.37 -8.39 6.46
C LYS A 184 -0.52 -8.46 7.72
N ASN A 185 0.72 -8.97 7.61
CA ASN A 185 1.70 -8.76 8.67
C ASN A 185 2.13 -7.30 8.70
N ARG A 186 2.26 -6.72 9.89
CA ARG A 186 2.71 -5.33 10.07
C ARG A 186 3.81 -5.25 11.09
N PHE A 187 4.83 -4.43 10.82
CA PHE A 187 5.85 -4.18 11.84
C PHE A 187 5.29 -3.29 12.94
N ILE A 188 5.60 -3.67 14.17
CA ILE A 188 5.21 -2.96 15.39
C ILE A 188 6.25 -1.88 15.68
N THR A 189 5.80 -0.66 15.93
CA THR A 189 6.66 0.46 16.35
C THR A 189 6.50 0.80 17.82
N ASN A 190 5.41 0.38 18.47
CA ASN A 190 5.22 0.52 19.91
C ASN A 190 4.20 -0.47 20.47
N ILE A 191 4.35 -0.83 21.76
CA ILE A 191 3.34 -1.55 22.55
C ILE A 191 3.27 -0.93 23.95
N THR A 192 2.09 -0.47 24.36
CA THR A 192 1.91 0.11 25.71
C THR A 192 1.79 -0.96 26.79
N GLN A 193 2.30 -0.68 28.00
CA GLN A 193 1.96 -1.43 29.22
C GLN A 193 0.60 -0.96 29.75
N ALA A 194 -0.46 -1.72 29.49
CA ALA A 194 -1.83 -1.34 29.83
C ALA A 194 -2.71 -2.56 30.08
N VAL A 195 -3.90 -2.34 30.66
CA VAL A 195 -4.90 -3.42 30.82
C VAL A 195 -5.38 -3.92 29.45
N ASN A 196 -5.50 -3.01 28.49
CA ASN A 196 -5.71 -3.30 27.08
C ASN A 196 -4.54 -2.67 26.32
N ALA A 197 -3.62 -3.49 25.80
CA ALA A 197 -2.44 -3.01 25.10
C ALA A 197 -2.83 -2.25 23.82
N VAL A 198 -2.24 -1.06 23.63
CA VAL A 198 -2.30 -0.32 22.38
C VAL A 198 -1.02 -0.64 21.60
N VAL A 199 -1.19 -1.16 20.39
CA VAL A 199 -0.10 -1.49 19.46
C VAL A 199 -0.08 -0.48 18.34
N THR A 200 1.04 0.21 18.14
CA THR A 200 1.27 1.12 17.01
C THR A 200 1.99 0.38 15.89
N LEU A 201 1.55 0.58 14.65
CA LEU A 201 2.06 -0.11 13.47
C LEU A 201 2.74 0.87 12.52
N SER A 202 3.73 0.38 11.76
CA SER A 202 4.56 1.20 10.87
C SER A 202 3.88 1.62 9.55
N VAL A 203 2.92 0.83 9.08
CA VAL A 203 2.16 1.04 7.84
C VAL A 203 0.68 0.87 8.16
N ASP A 204 -0.21 1.59 7.46
CA ASP A 204 -1.66 1.41 7.57
C ASP A 204 -2.03 -0.08 7.50
N HIS A 205 -2.74 -0.56 8.52
CA HIS A 205 -2.88 -1.98 8.80
C HIS A 205 -4.07 -2.63 8.09
N GLY A 206 -5.14 -1.89 7.81
CA GLY A 206 -6.36 -2.44 7.20
C GLY A 206 -7.10 -3.50 8.04
N TYR A 207 -6.65 -3.78 9.27
CA TYR A 207 -7.38 -4.62 10.23
C TYR A 207 -8.78 -4.11 10.56
N ASN A 208 -9.62 -5.01 11.05
CA ASN A 208 -10.99 -4.72 11.50
C ASN A 208 -11.16 -5.04 13.00
N VAL A 209 -12.13 -4.38 13.62
CA VAL A 209 -12.53 -4.68 15.01
C VAL A 209 -13.06 -6.12 15.08
N ASN A 210 -12.73 -6.81 16.18
CA ASN A 210 -12.99 -8.23 16.46
C ASN A 210 -12.06 -9.24 15.77
N GLU A 211 -11.15 -8.81 14.90
CA GLU A 211 -10.10 -9.70 14.37
C GLU A 211 -9.12 -10.10 15.48
N ILE A 212 -8.53 -11.30 15.38
CA ILE A 212 -7.44 -11.75 16.26
C ILE A 212 -6.11 -11.57 15.55
N ILE A 213 -5.16 -10.97 16.24
CA ILE A 213 -3.76 -10.91 15.80
C ILE A 213 -2.87 -11.59 16.84
N SER A 214 -1.84 -12.29 16.36
CA SER A 214 -0.72 -12.79 17.16
C SER A 214 0.41 -11.79 17.11
N LEU A 215 0.97 -11.45 18.26
CA LEU A 215 2.15 -10.60 18.35
C LEU A 215 3.41 -11.46 18.26
N ARG A 216 4.40 -10.99 17.50
CA ARG A 216 5.77 -11.51 17.53
C ARG A 216 6.68 -10.40 18.03
N CYS A 217 7.44 -10.66 19.07
CA CYS A 217 8.34 -9.67 19.66
C CYS A 217 9.60 -10.37 20.18
N THR A 218 10.74 -10.06 19.58
CA THR A 218 11.99 -10.67 20.05
C THR A 218 12.47 -10.00 21.34
N PRO A 219 13.24 -10.70 22.20
CA PRO A 219 13.76 -10.13 23.44
C PRO A 219 14.58 -8.84 23.28
N ALA A 220 15.11 -8.57 22.09
CA ALA A 220 15.81 -7.34 21.78
C ALA A 220 14.94 -6.08 21.94
N PHE A 221 13.61 -6.22 21.90
CA PHE A 221 12.64 -5.12 22.02
C PHE A 221 12.07 -4.96 23.44
N GLY A 222 12.63 -5.66 24.43
CA GLY A 222 12.23 -5.58 25.84
C GLY A 222 11.02 -6.46 26.16
N MET A 223 9.88 -6.24 25.50
CA MET A 223 8.59 -6.91 25.76
C MET A 223 8.53 -8.33 25.16
N SER A 224 9.32 -9.26 25.68
CA SER A 224 9.38 -10.65 25.17
C SER A 224 8.15 -11.50 25.50
N GLU A 225 7.42 -11.11 26.54
CA GLU A 225 6.29 -11.84 27.11
C GLU A 225 5.06 -11.84 26.18
N VAL A 226 5.00 -10.91 25.22
CA VAL A 226 3.96 -10.90 24.17
C VAL A 226 4.27 -11.85 23.02
N ASP A 227 5.46 -12.47 22.95
CA ASP A 227 5.82 -13.29 21.79
C ASP A 227 4.93 -14.52 21.66
N GLY A 228 4.19 -14.60 20.55
CA GLY A 228 3.20 -15.64 20.28
C GLY A 228 1.87 -15.47 21.01
N VAL A 229 1.69 -14.42 21.82
CA VAL A 229 0.41 -14.12 22.45
C VAL A 229 -0.56 -13.57 21.42
N GLN A 230 -1.82 -13.96 21.52
CA GLN A 230 -2.91 -13.49 20.67
C GLN A 230 -3.77 -12.48 21.43
N GLY A 231 -4.27 -11.47 20.72
CA GLY A 231 -5.22 -10.50 21.25
C GLY A 231 -6.31 -10.19 20.23
N GLN A 232 -7.55 -10.07 20.70
CA GLN A 232 -8.66 -9.59 19.89
C GLN A 232 -8.59 -8.06 19.79
N ILE A 233 -8.78 -7.51 18.59
CA ILE A 233 -8.85 -6.07 18.37
C ILE A 233 -10.18 -5.54 18.91
N LEU A 234 -10.12 -4.69 19.94
CA LEU A 234 -11.26 -4.02 20.57
C LEU A 234 -11.62 -2.71 19.88
N SER A 235 -10.62 -1.96 19.42
CA SER A 235 -10.80 -0.69 18.71
C SER A 235 -9.61 -0.36 17.83
N ILE A 236 -9.82 0.54 16.87
CA ILE A 236 -8.85 0.98 15.88
C ILE A 236 -8.83 2.51 15.86
N ASP A 237 -7.63 3.08 15.84
CA ASP A 237 -7.40 4.50 15.55
C ASP A 237 -6.58 4.61 14.27
N THR A 238 -7.24 4.97 13.17
CA THR A 238 -6.59 5.11 11.85
C THR A 238 -5.74 6.37 11.73
N ALA A 239 -5.94 7.38 12.58
CA ALA A 239 -5.13 8.60 12.57
C ALA A 239 -3.77 8.37 13.24
N LEU A 240 -3.71 7.50 14.25
CA LEU A 240 -2.48 7.10 14.94
C LEU A 240 -1.93 5.75 14.46
N ASN A 241 -2.63 5.08 13.54
CA ASN A 241 -2.35 3.73 13.07
C ASN A 241 -2.13 2.74 14.23
N THR A 242 -3.07 2.74 15.17
CA THR A 242 -3.03 1.88 16.36
C THR A 242 -4.23 0.95 16.46
N VAL A 243 -3.98 -0.21 17.06
CA VAL A 243 -5.01 -1.16 17.46
C VAL A 243 -4.97 -1.38 18.97
N THR A 244 -6.13 -1.35 19.62
CA THR A 244 -6.26 -1.70 21.04
C THR A 244 -6.65 -3.16 21.15
N LEU A 245 -5.90 -3.95 21.91
CA LEU A 245 -6.10 -5.38 22.07
C LEU A 245 -6.70 -5.72 23.45
N ASP A 246 -7.52 -6.76 23.50
CA ASP A 246 -7.90 -7.45 24.74
C ASP A 246 -6.71 -8.27 25.26
N LEU A 247 -5.67 -7.56 25.70
CA LEU A 247 -4.42 -8.14 26.18
C LEU A 247 -3.86 -7.26 27.30
N ASN A 248 -3.75 -7.85 28.49
CA ASN A 248 -3.19 -7.18 29.66
C ASN A 248 -1.67 -7.31 29.70
N THR A 249 -0.97 -6.19 29.47
CA THR A 249 0.49 -6.09 29.46
C THR A 249 1.03 -5.32 30.68
N THR A 250 0.22 -5.05 31.70
CA THR A 250 0.63 -4.25 32.88
C THR A 250 1.81 -4.83 33.65
N SER A 251 2.01 -6.16 33.60
CA SER A 251 3.11 -6.84 34.28
C SER A 251 4.30 -7.17 33.36
N PHE A 252 4.23 -6.83 32.08
CA PHE A 252 5.30 -7.15 31.13
C PHE A 252 6.41 -6.12 31.21
N THR A 253 7.59 -6.43 30.70
CA THR A 253 8.62 -5.42 30.46
C THR A 253 8.16 -4.38 29.43
N ALA A 254 8.76 -3.19 29.48
CA ALA A 254 8.46 -2.13 28.54
C ALA A 254 8.98 -2.44 27.13
N PHE A 255 8.19 -2.10 26.11
CA PHE A 255 8.65 -2.15 24.73
C PHE A 255 9.64 -1.01 24.49
N ALA A 256 10.80 -1.34 23.91
CA ALA A 256 11.80 -0.35 23.54
C ALA A 256 12.62 -0.86 22.35
N PHE A 257 12.89 0.01 21.37
CA PHE A 257 13.81 -0.34 20.29
C PHE A 257 15.20 -0.67 20.85
N PRO A 258 15.88 -1.70 20.31
CA PRO A 258 17.27 -1.97 20.66
C PRO A 258 18.17 -0.83 20.18
N THR A 259 19.38 -0.76 20.75
CA THR A 259 20.40 0.16 20.23
C THR A 259 20.81 -0.23 18.81
N SER A 260 21.28 0.74 18.02
CA SER A 260 21.76 0.45 16.65
C SER A 260 22.88 -0.59 16.63
N THR A 261 23.68 -0.73 17.69
CA THR A 261 24.72 -1.76 17.80
C THR A 261 24.11 -3.17 17.89
N ILE A 262 23.05 -3.34 18.70
CA ILE A 262 22.33 -4.61 18.81
C ILE A 262 21.63 -4.92 17.48
N ALA A 263 20.97 -3.92 16.87
CA ALA A 263 20.32 -4.08 15.57
C ALA A 263 21.30 -4.50 14.46
N GLY A 264 22.52 -3.94 14.46
CA GLY A 264 23.57 -4.27 13.50
C GLY A 264 24.12 -5.70 13.62
N ALA A 265 23.90 -6.38 14.75
CA ALA A 265 24.23 -7.80 14.91
C ALA A 265 23.17 -8.74 14.31
N GLY A 266 22.05 -8.19 13.82
CA GLY A 266 20.90 -8.93 13.33
C GLY A 266 19.79 -9.00 14.36
N ILE A 267 18.61 -8.52 13.98
CA ILE A 267 17.39 -8.57 14.78
C ILE A 267 16.23 -9.03 13.90
N THR A 268 15.24 -9.67 14.51
CA THR A 268 13.93 -9.88 13.88
C THR A 268 12.99 -8.82 14.42
N PHE A 269 12.44 -8.01 13.52
CA PHE A 269 11.51 -6.94 13.89
C PHE A 269 10.24 -7.51 14.52
N PRO A 270 9.68 -6.81 15.52
CA PRO A 270 8.40 -7.19 16.08
C PRO A 270 7.32 -6.97 15.02
N GLN A 271 6.39 -7.90 14.93
CA GLN A 271 5.34 -7.86 13.92
C GLN A 271 4.03 -8.43 14.45
N THR A 272 2.92 -7.92 13.94
CA THR A 272 1.61 -8.55 14.06
C THR A 272 1.47 -9.60 12.97
N ILE A 273 0.90 -10.75 13.33
CA ILE A 273 0.55 -11.83 12.41
C ILE A 273 -0.94 -12.10 12.62
N PRO A 274 -1.78 -11.79 11.63
CA PRO A 274 -3.21 -12.09 11.73
C PRO A 274 -3.45 -13.59 11.90
N VAL A 275 -4.35 -13.94 12.81
CA VAL A 275 -4.75 -15.33 13.08
C VAL A 275 -6.18 -15.47 12.57
N GLY A 276 -6.49 -16.61 11.96
CA GLY A 276 -7.75 -16.90 11.25
C GLY A 276 -9.01 -16.21 11.81
N ASP A 277 -9.91 -15.79 10.92
CA ASP A 277 -11.11 -15.04 11.28
C ASP A 277 -12.22 -15.95 11.86
N PHE A 278 -13.08 -15.38 12.71
CA PHE A 278 -14.29 -16.01 13.22
C PHE A 278 -15.45 -16.01 12.22
N ASP A 279 -15.42 -15.15 11.20
CA ASP A 279 -16.46 -15.12 10.18
C ASP A 279 -16.18 -16.12 9.06
N VAL A 280 -16.90 -17.25 9.02
CA VAL A 280 -16.71 -18.27 7.98
C VAL A 280 -17.20 -17.79 6.59
N LEU A 281 -17.92 -16.66 6.51
CA LEU A 281 -18.44 -16.09 5.27
C LEU A 281 -17.60 -14.92 4.74
N THR A 282 -16.77 -14.28 5.57
CA THR A 282 -15.85 -13.20 5.16
C THR A 282 -14.39 -13.41 5.58
N GLY A 283 -14.08 -14.55 6.21
CA GLY A 283 -12.89 -14.68 7.00
C GLY A 283 -11.63 -15.11 6.31
N ALA A 284 -10.49 -14.93 7.00
CA ALA A 284 -9.10 -15.05 6.55
C ALA A 284 -8.65 -16.42 5.95
N ILE A 285 -9.57 -17.37 5.72
CA ILE A 285 -9.37 -18.49 4.78
C ILE A 285 -9.71 -18.08 3.34
N ASP A 286 -10.56 -17.08 3.15
CA ASP A 286 -10.73 -16.34 1.92
C ASP A 286 -9.57 -15.35 1.83
N ASN A 287 -8.63 -15.63 0.92
CA ASN A 287 -7.52 -14.74 0.70
C ASN A 287 -8.08 -13.42 0.13
N GLN A 288 -8.24 -12.40 0.99
CA GLN A 288 -8.59 -11.04 0.57
C GLN A 288 -7.45 -10.36 -0.20
N ALA A 289 -6.37 -11.09 -0.55
CA ALA A 289 -5.44 -10.68 -1.60
C ALA A 289 -6.25 -10.36 -2.85
N PHE A 290 -6.37 -9.08 -3.13
CA PHE A 290 -6.89 -8.63 -4.40
C PHE A 290 -5.81 -8.86 -5.45
N ILE A 291 -6.22 -9.43 -6.56
CA ILE A 291 -5.41 -9.32 -7.76
C ILE A 291 -5.81 -7.99 -8.38
N GLY A 292 -4.90 -7.04 -8.33
CA GLY A 292 -5.22 -5.68 -8.75
C GLY A 292 -5.04 -5.47 -10.25
N LEU A 293 -5.73 -4.46 -10.78
CA LEU A 293 -5.39 -3.83 -12.05
C LEU A 293 -4.77 -2.48 -11.76
N ARG A 294 -3.60 -2.19 -12.34
CA ARG A 294 -3.04 -0.85 -12.37
C ARG A 294 -3.51 -0.14 -13.64
N LEU A 295 -4.08 1.04 -13.45
CA LEU A 295 -4.45 2.00 -14.47
C LEU A 295 -3.32 3.05 -14.56
N GLY A 296 -2.66 3.13 -15.71
CA GLY A 296 -1.65 4.14 -15.98
C GLY A 296 -2.26 5.50 -16.32
N LEU A 297 -1.38 6.49 -16.48
CA LEU A 297 -1.75 7.90 -16.68
C LEU A 297 -2.55 8.14 -17.95
N ASP A 298 -2.37 7.31 -18.99
CA ASP A 298 -3.07 7.48 -20.26
C ASP A 298 -4.53 6.99 -20.23
N VAL A 299 -4.94 6.28 -19.16
CA VAL A 299 -6.27 5.66 -19.06
C VAL A 299 -7.06 6.10 -17.83
N VAL A 300 -6.40 6.60 -16.78
CA VAL A 300 -7.04 6.86 -15.47
C VAL A 300 -7.95 8.11 -15.45
N GLY A 301 -7.86 8.97 -16.47
CA GLY A 301 -8.56 10.26 -16.51
C GLY A 301 -7.77 11.36 -15.81
N VAL A 302 -8.23 12.61 -15.92
CA VAL A 302 -7.63 13.77 -15.25
C VAL A 302 -8.26 14.02 -13.88
N ALA A 303 -7.69 14.91 -13.07
CA ALA A 303 -8.23 15.24 -11.75
C ALA A 303 -9.71 15.66 -11.84
N ASP A 304 -10.52 15.16 -10.90
CA ASP A 304 -11.96 15.34 -10.77
C ASP A 304 -12.85 14.58 -11.78
N ASP A 305 -12.26 13.76 -12.66
CA ASP A 305 -13.02 12.91 -13.57
C ASP A 305 -13.76 11.79 -12.83
N VAL A 306 -15.05 11.64 -13.09
CA VAL A 306 -15.85 10.50 -12.62
C VAL A 306 -15.75 9.38 -13.65
N VAL A 307 -15.03 8.31 -13.29
CA VAL A 307 -14.78 7.16 -14.18
C VAL A 307 -15.56 5.94 -13.71
N HIS A 308 -16.32 5.33 -14.61
CA HIS A 308 -17.01 4.05 -14.43
C HIS A 308 -16.16 2.95 -15.03
N TRP A 309 -16.20 1.76 -14.43
CA TRP A 309 -15.43 0.63 -14.95
C TRP A 309 -16.16 -0.69 -14.77
N VAL A 310 -15.78 -1.66 -15.60
CA VAL A 310 -16.24 -3.05 -15.56
C VAL A 310 -15.06 -4.00 -15.79
N ALA A 311 -14.96 -5.02 -14.94
CA ALA A 311 -14.03 -6.12 -15.04
C ALA A 311 -14.82 -7.42 -15.22
N THR A 312 -14.41 -8.27 -16.16
CA THR A 312 -15.06 -9.57 -16.41
C THR A 312 -14.05 -10.72 -16.47
N LYS A 313 -14.49 -11.88 -15.99
CA LYS A 313 -13.80 -13.17 -16.09
C LYS A 313 -14.56 -14.09 -17.02
N GLY A 314 -13.85 -14.75 -17.93
CA GLY A 314 -14.40 -15.73 -18.86
C GLY A 314 -14.60 -15.20 -20.29
N LEU A 315 -15.30 -15.99 -21.10
CA LEU A 315 -15.49 -15.74 -22.53
C LEU A 315 -16.35 -14.50 -22.76
N PHE A 316 -15.72 -13.43 -23.27
CA PHE A 316 -16.44 -12.27 -23.75
C PHE A 316 -17.06 -12.61 -25.11
N GLY A 317 -18.35 -12.92 -25.12
CA GLY A 317 -19.11 -13.02 -26.36
C GLY A 317 -19.28 -11.62 -26.93
N ILE A 318 -18.45 -11.25 -27.92
CA ILE A 318 -18.72 -10.08 -28.75
C ILE A 318 -19.95 -10.45 -29.60
N ALA A 319 -21.13 -10.11 -29.09
CA ALA A 319 -22.39 -10.19 -29.83
C ALA A 319 -22.61 -8.92 -30.65
#